data_AF-A0A1U8PT34-F1
#
_entry.id   AF-A0A1U8PT34-F1
#
_cell.length_a   1.000
_cell.length_b   1.000
_cell.length_c   1.000
_cell.angle_alpha   90.00
_cell.angle_beta   90.00
_cell.angle_gamma   90.00
#
_symmetry.space_group_name_H-M   'P 1'
#
loop_
_entity.id
_entity.type
_entity.pdbx_description
1 polymer ?
#
loop_
_entity_poly.entity_id
_entity_poly.type
_entity_poly.pdbx_seq_one_letter_code
_entity_poly.pdbx_strand_id
1 'polypeptide(L)'
;MLFPRAFPLVLTAEGKIYVFEGMGSESFGEVYDISGDIWEPLSPPPKAIDLCVPVLDSSRSRILVHYNANDTLYAYYYDRKSWICLEQKFCYWSDSATIVDDVLYTVIYNYSGKFRSLEAYNLLDKKHLPVKWSSEFSVNPPPNGTLYRLGNGKLILGWVNLFHEHFEYIRFNIWCNEQGGIHAAAEHQFATTVSYREDISSIWLF
;
A
#
# COMPACT_ATOMS: atom_id res chain seq x y z
N MET A 1 15.81 -16.70 7.67
CA MET A 1 14.53 -17.04 7.03
C MET A 1 14.19 -18.45 7.47
N LEU A 2 12.97 -18.67 7.97
CA LEU A 2 12.52 -19.96 8.47
C LEU A 2 11.81 -20.78 7.39
N PHE A 3 11.13 -20.12 6.44
CA PHE A 3 10.39 -20.81 5.36
C PHE A 3 10.74 -20.27 3.96
N PRO A 4 10.89 -21.15 2.94
CA PRO A 4 11.07 -20.73 1.55
C PRO A 4 9.80 -20.04 1.02
N ARG A 5 9.96 -19.00 0.19
CA ARG A 5 8.85 -18.20 -0.35
C ARG A 5 9.18 -17.59 -1.70
N ALA A 6 8.16 -17.26 -2.48
CA ALA A 6 8.26 -16.47 -3.70
C ALA A 6 7.29 -15.28 -3.62
N PHE A 7 7.70 -14.12 -4.15
CA PHE A 7 6.90 -12.88 -4.18
C PHE A 7 6.35 -12.45 -2.80
N PRO A 8 7.17 -12.37 -1.74
CA PRO A 8 6.68 -11.95 -0.44
C PRO A 8 6.27 -10.48 -0.44
N LEU A 9 5.29 -10.15 0.39
CA LEU A 9 4.93 -8.78 0.70
C LEU A 9 5.79 -8.30 1.88
N VAL A 10 6.56 -7.23 1.68
CA VAL A 10 7.60 -6.83 2.65
C VAL A 10 7.39 -5.40 3.12
N LEU A 11 7.55 -5.18 4.43
CA LEU A 11 7.55 -3.87 5.07
C LEU A 11 8.72 -3.74 6.04
N THR A 12 9.14 -2.51 6.31
CA THR A 12 10.14 -2.23 7.36
C THR A 12 9.54 -1.31 8.41
N ALA A 13 9.73 -1.64 9.68
CA ALA A 13 9.31 -0.82 10.81
C ALA A 13 10.21 -1.08 12.02
N GLU A 14 10.63 0.00 12.70
CA GLU A 14 11.40 -0.07 13.96
C GLU A 14 12.61 -1.04 13.93
N GLY A 15 13.40 -0.98 12.87
CA GLY A 15 14.60 -1.83 12.72
C GLY A 15 14.29 -3.31 12.45
N LYS A 16 13.06 -3.62 12.04
CA LYS A 16 12.63 -4.98 11.67
C LYS A 16 12.09 -5.02 10.25
N ILE A 17 12.20 -6.19 9.64
CA ILE A 17 11.63 -6.49 8.32
C ILE A 17 10.48 -7.47 8.52
N TYR A 18 9.27 -7.05 8.17
CA TYR A 18 8.07 -7.88 8.21
C TYR A 18 7.85 -8.48 6.83
N VAL A 19 7.76 -9.80 6.76
CA VAL A 19 7.62 -10.56 5.52
C VAL A 19 6.31 -11.32 5.61
N PHE A 20 5.32 -10.89 4.85
CA PHE A 20 4.02 -11.56 4.76
C PHE A 20 4.02 -12.53 3.59
N GLU A 21 3.38 -13.67 3.78
CA GLU A 21 3.34 -14.74 2.79
C GLU A 21 2.11 -14.63 1.89
N GLY A 22 2.30 -14.92 0.60
CA GLY A 22 1.19 -15.05 -0.34
C GLY A 22 0.38 -16.32 -0.12
N MET A 23 -0.69 -16.49 -0.91
CA MET A 23 -1.60 -17.62 -0.84
C MET A 23 -0.86 -18.98 -0.92
N GLY A 24 -1.21 -19.91 -0.03
CA GLY A 24 -0.73 -21.31 -0.08
C GLY A 24 0.56 -21.59 0.69
N SER A 25 1.04 -20.64 1.49
CA SER A 25 2.28 -20.81 2.25
C SER A 25 2.08 -21.49 3.62
N GLU A 26 3.16 -22.09 4.14
CA GLU A 26 3.17 -22.83 5.41
C GLU A 26 3.06 -21.94 6.65
N SER A 27 3.34 -20.64 6.51
CA SER A 27 3.24 -19.65 7.57
C SER A 27 2.43 -18.44 7.11
N PHE A 28 2.03 -17.59 8.07
CA PHE A 28 1.41 -16.31 7.75
C PHE A 28 2.46 -15.28 7.30
N GLY A 29 3.65 -15.39 7.87
CA GLY A 29 4.73 -14.44 7.69
C GLY A 29 5.80 -14.63 8.75
N GLU A 30 6.88 -13.87 8.59
CA GLU A 30 8.01 -13.84 9.50
C GLU A 30 8.42 -12.39 9.77
N VAL A 31 9.12 -12.18 10.87
CA VAL A 31 9.76 -10.91 11.22
C VAL A 31 11.24 -11.14 11.42
N TYR A 32 12.06 -10.36 10.73
CA TYR A 32 13.50 -10.33 10.93
C TYR A 32 13.88 -9.13 11.80
N ASP A 33 14.52 -9.40 12.94
CA ASP A 33 15.16 -8.38 13.77
C ASP A 33 16.58 -8.13 13.27
N ILE A 34 16.82 -6.95 12.72
CA ILE A 34 18.13 -6.58 12.14
C ILE A 34 19.21 -6.51 13.23
N SER A 35 18.85 -6.09 14.44
CA SER A 35 19.81 -5.92 15.54
C SER A 35 20.21 -7.25 16.17
N GLY A 36 19.24 -8.17 16.27
CA GLY A 36 19.45 -9.51 16.84
C GLY A 36 19.95 -10.54 15.82
N ASP A 37 19.84 -10.24 14.51
CA ASP A 37 20.04 -11.19 13.42
C ASP A 37 19.19 -12.47 13.57
N ILE A 38 17.93 -12.28 13.97
CA ILE A 38 17.01 -13.39 14.31
C ILE A 38 15.73 -13.27 13.50
N TRP A 39 15.23 -14.41 13.04
CA TRP A 39 13.91 -14.56 12.44
C TRP A 39 12.93 -15.13 13.46
N GLU A 40 11.76 -14.53 13.55
CA GLU A 40 10.64 -15.02 14.37
C GLU A 40 9.40 -15.22 13.50
N PRO A 41 8.59 -16.27 13.75
CA PRO A 41 7.31 -16.43 13.06
C PRO A 41 6.34 -15.31 13.47
N LEU A 42 5.65 -14.75 12.49
CA LEU A 42 4.58 -13.79 12.72
C LEU A 42 3.28 -14.54 13.03
N SER A 43 2.68 -14.27 14.17
CA SER A 43 1.41 -14.90 14.53
C SER A 43 0.32 -14.54 13.52
N PRO A 44 -0.48 -15.51 13.02
CA PRO A 44 -1.58 -15.21 12.11
C PRO A 44 -2.70 -14.42 12.82
N PRO A 45 -3.53 -13.68 12.07
CA PRO A 45 -4.77 -13.13 12.61
C PRO A 45 -5.77 -14.27 12.95
N PRO A 46 -6.81 -13.99 13.76
CA PRO A 46 -7.76 -15.02 14.20
C PRO A 46 -8.60 -15.74 13.12
N LYS A 47 -8.53 -15.34 11.84
CA LYS A 47 -9.25 -15.95 10.71
C LYS A 47 -8.32 -16.12 9.50
N ALA A 48 -8.54 -17.20 8.72
CA ALA A 48 -7.72 -17.64 7.58
C ALA A 48 -7.57 -16.60 6.45
N ILE A 49 -6.56 -16.77 5.58
CA ILE A 49 -5.70 -15.68 5.10
C ILE A 49 -5.50 -15.67 3.56
N ASP A 50 -5.88 -14.56 2.94
CA ASP A 50 -5.64 -14.14 1.56
C ASP A 50 -5.35 -12.64 1.67
N LEU A 51 -4.10 -12.26 1.44
CA LEU A 51 -3.56 -10.98 1.88
C LEU A 51 -3.50 -9.98 0.73
N CYS A 52 -4.11 -8.81 0.95
CA CYS A 52 -3.75 -7.61 0.20
C CYS A 52 -2.35 -7.11 0.62
N VAL A 53 -1.78 -6.22 -0.20
CA VAL A 53 -0.56 -5.49 0.16
C VAL A 53 -0.74 -4.82 1.54
N PRO A 54 0.11 -5.13 2.53
CA PRO A 54 0.00 -4.55 3.86
C PRO A 54 0.43 -3.09 3.85
N VAL A 55 -0.21 -2.27 4.70
CA VAL A 55 0.06 -0.84 4.77
C VAL A 55 0.62 -0.47 6.13
N LEU A 56 1.78 0.18 6.16
CA LEU A 56 2.42 0.62 7.39
C LEU A 56 1.76 1.89 7.93
N ASP A 57 1.28 1.84 9.17
CA ASP A 57 0.88 2.99 9.98
C ASP A 57 1.88 3.15 11.13
N SER A 58 3.03 3.74 10.81
CA SER A 58 4.11 3.94 11.78
C SER A 58 3.72 4.86 12.93
N SER A 59 2.78 5.78 12.71
CA SER A 59 2.32 6.74 13.74
C SER A 59 1.58 6.07 14.90
N ARG A 60 1.02 4.88 14.66
CA ARG A 60 0.26 4.10 15.64
C ARG A 60 0.89 2.73 15.91
N SER A 61 2.16 2.55 15.53
CA SER A 61 2.93 1.32 15.68
C SER A 61 2.21 0.07 15.17
N ARG A 62 1.57 0.18 13.99
CA ARG A 62 0.76 -0.91 13.44
C ARG A 62 0.93 -1.10 11.93
N ILE A 63 0.64 -2.31 11.48
CA ILE A 63 0.55 -2.70 10.08
C ILE A 63 -0.91 -3.05 9.79
N LEU A 64 -1.51 -2.42 8.80
CA LEU A 64 -2.86 -2.73 8.36
C LEU A 64 -2.86 -3.83 7.31
N VAL A 65 -3.82 -4.73 7.44
CA VAL A 65 -4.01 -5.87 6.57
C VAL A 65 -5.49 -6.02 6.28
N HIS A 66 -5.84 -6.10 5.00
CA HIS A 66 -7.19 -6.36 4.53
C HIS A 66 -7.30 -7.78 3.99
N TYR A 67 -8.48 -8.39 4.18
CA TYR A 67 -8.83 -9.70 3.66
C TYR A 67 -9.97 -9.61 2.64
N ASN A 68 -9.65 -9.87 1.37
CA ASN A 68 -10.60 -9.78 0.25
C ASN A 68 -11.81 -10.72 0.38
N ALA A 69 -11.64 -11.90 0.97
CA ALA A 69 -12.70 -12.91 0.96
C ALA A 69 -13.80 -12.70 2.04
N ASN A 70 -13.61 -11.77 2.98
CA ASN A 70 -14.59 -11.47 4.04
C ASN A 70 -14.66 -9.98 4.39
N ASP A 71 -13.99 -9.13 3.61
CA ASP A 71 -13.96 -7.69 3.76
C ASP A 71 -13.59 -7.22 5.17
N THR A 72 -12.66 -7.89 5.86
CA THR A 72 -12.24 -7.45 7.20
C THR A 72 -10.92 -6.69 7.16
N LEU A 73 -10.85 -5.61 7.95
CA LEU A 73 -9.65 -4.84 8.17
C LEU A 73 -9.06 -5.16 9.54
N TYR A 74 -7.84 -5.66 9.55
CA TYR A 74 -7.05 -5.92 10.75
C TYR A 74 -5.87 -4.97 10.88
N ALA A 75 -5.49 -4.72 12.13
CA ALA A 75 -4.23 -4.09 12.48
C ALA A 75 -3.38 -5.04 13.32
N TYR A 76 -2.15 -5.27 12.88
CA TYR A 76 -1.11 -5.87 13.69
C TYR A 76 -0.31 -4.78 14.40
N TYR A 77 -0.44 -4.72 15.73
CA TYR A 77 0.34 -3.84 16.57
C TYR A 77 1.65 -4.55 16.93
N TYR A 78 2.75 -4.08 16.34
CA TYR A 78 4.04 -4.77 16.44
C TYR A 78 4.80 -4.52 17.74
N ASP A 79 4.48 -3.42 18.43
CA ASP A 79 4.97 -3.08 19.77
C ASP A 79 4.55 -4.12 20.82
N ARG A 80 3.31 -4.65 20.69
CA ARG A 80 2.71 -5.62 21.62
C ARG A 80 2.39 -6.97 20.99
N LYS A 81 2.83 -7.20 19.75
CA LYS A 81 2.63 -8.42 18.96
C LYS A 81 1.17 -8.92 18.95
N SER A 82 0.21 -8.02 18.70
CA SER A 82 -1.22 -8.33 18.82
C SER A 82 -2.04 -7.93 17.59
N TRP A 83 -3.03 -8.73 17.24
CA TRP A 83 -4.02 -8.42 16.20
C TRP A 83 -5.29 -7.79 16.77
N ILE A 84 -5.79 -6.76 16.10
CA ILE A 84 -7.09 -6.16 16.38
C ILE A 84 -7.88 -6.07 15.08
N CYS A 85 -9.12 -6.56 15.07
CA CYS A 85 -10.07 -6.30 14.00
C CYS A 85 -10.54 -4.84 14.11
N LEU A 86 -10.13 -3.99 13.17
CA LEU A 86 -10.55 -2.60 13.13
C LEU A 86 -11.95 -2.49 12.55
N GLU A 87 -12.27 -3.25 11.51
CA GLU A 87 -13.57 -3.22 10.86
C GLU A 87 -13.96 -4.60 10.33
N GLN A 88 -15.20 -5.03 10.63
CA GLN A 88 -15.71 -6.34 10.22
C GLN A 88 -16.25 -6.34 8.78
N LYS A 89 -16.72 -5.17 8.32
CA LYS A 89 -17.21 -4.94 6.97
C LYS A 89 -16.52 -3.71 6.42
N PHE A 90 -15.23 -3.87 6.22
CA PHE A 90 -14.43 -2.95 5.45
C PHE A 90 -14.83 -3.06 3.97
N CYS A 91 -14.24 -2.22 3.13
CA CYS A 91 -14.38 -2.31 1.69
C CYS A 91 -13.12 -2.93 1.10
N TYR A 92 -12.99 -2.91 -0.22
CA TYR A 92 -11.76 -3.31 -0.86
C TYR A 92 -10.72 -2.16 -0.83
N TRP A 93 -9.43 -2.51 -0.81
CA TRP A 93 -8.36 -1.64 -1.31
C TRP A 93 -7.50 -2.40 -2.32
N SER A 94 -6.89 -1.66 -3.25
CA SER A 94 -5.96 -2.25 -4.23
C SER A 94 -4.54 -2.37 -3.67
N ASP A 95 -3.69 -3.08 -4.39
CA ASP A 95 -2.26 -3.18 -4.08
C ASP A 95 -1.54 -1.81 -4.03
N SER A 96 -2.15 -0.78 -4.61
CA SER A 96 -1.76 0.63 -4.49
C SER A 96 -2.46 1.31 -3.31
N ALA A 97 -1.97 1.09 -2.09
CA ALA A 97 -2.51 1.71 -0.88
C ALA A 97 -1.43 2.33 0.04
N THR A 98 -1.77 3.43 0.71
CA THR A 98 -0.90 4.10 1.70
C THR A 98 -1.73 4.87 2.73
N ILE A 99 -1.12 5.23 3.86
CA ILE A 99 -1.78 6.02 4.91
C ILE A 99 -1.15 7.39 5.02
N VAL A 100 -1.99 8.42 5.06
CA VAL A 100 -1.61 9.77 5.46
C VAL A 100 -2.46 10.15 6.65
N ASP A 101 -1.79 10.32 7.79
CA ASP A 101 -2.38 10.58 9.09
C ASP A 101 -3.38 9.47 9.47
N ASP A 102 -4.68 9.74 9.55
CA ASP A 102 -5.71 8.73 9.87
C ASP A 102 -6.53 8.30 8.65
N VAL A 103 -6.07 8.64 7.43
CA VAL A 103 -6.78 8.34 6.19
C VAL A 103 -5.98 7.35 5.37
N LEU A 104 -6.59 6.20 5.09
CA LEU A 104 -6.10 5.24 4.12
C LEU A 104 -6.50 5.72 2.72
N TYR A 105 -5.51 5.84 1.85
CA TYR A 105 -5.68 6.15 0.44
C TYR A 105 -5.42 4.91 -0.40
N THR A 106 -6.29 4.65 -1.36
CA THR A 106 -6.09 3.58 -2.35
C THR A 106 -6.47 4.06 -3.73
N VAL A 107 -5.73 3.61 -4.73
CA VAL A 107 -6.16 3.73 -6.13
C VAL A 107 -7.15 2.60 -6.42
N ILE A 108 -8.15 2.85 -7.26
CA ILE A 108 -9.10 1.85 -7.72
C ILE A 108 -9.08 1.81 -9.24
N TYR A 109 -9.11 0.60 -9.78
CA TYR A 109 -9.13 0.32 -11.21
C TYR A 109 -10.48 -0.31 -11.59
N ASN A 110 -10.90 -0.11 -12.84
CA ASN A 110 -12.04 -0.84 -13.38
C ASN A 110 -11.63 -2.24 -13.89
N TYR A 111 -12.60 -3.06 -14.31
CA TYR A 111 -12.34 -4.41 -14.85
C TYR A 111 -11.43 -4.44 -16.09
N SER A 112 -11.28 -3.33 -16.81
CA SER A 112 -10.35 -3.20 -17.93
C SER A 112 -8.94 -2.78 -17.52
N GLY A 113 -8.66 -2.71 -16.21
CA GLY A 113 -7.37 -2.29 -15.66
C GLY A 113 -7.09 -0.79 -15.81
N LYS A 114 -8.12 0.03 -16.06
CA LYS A 114 -7.96 1.49 -16.15
C LYS A 114 -8.19 2.14 -14.80
N PHE A 115 -7.40 3.16 -14.51
CA PHE A 115 -7.60 4.03 -13.35
C PHE A 115 -9.04 4.55 -13.34
N ARG A 116 -9.70 4.38 -12.20
CA ARG A 116 -11.09 4.80 -11.99
C ARG A 116 -11.17 5.96 -11.00
N SER A 117 -10.52 5.80 -9.84
CA SER A 117 -10.63 6.76 -8.75
C SER A 117 -9.48 6.63 -7.76
N LEU A 118 -9.24 7.71 -7.03
CA LEU A 118 -8.55 7.70 -5.74
C LEU A 118 -9.63 7.64 -4.67
N GLU A 119 -9.57 6.65 -3.80
CA GLU A 119 -10.46 6.53 -2.64
C GLU A 119 -9.72 6.88 -1.36
N ALA A 120 -10.48 7.43 -0.41
CA ALA A 120 -10.00 7.84 0.89
C ALA A 120 -10.93 7.27 1.95
N TYR A 121 -10.38 6.55 2.93
CA TYR A 121 -11.12 5.96 4.04
C TYR A 121 -10.55 6.44 5.37
N ASN A 122 -11.38 7.10 6.17
CA ASN A 122 -11.00 7.55 7.50
C ASN A 122 -11.05 6.36 8.46
N LEU A 123 -9.89 6.00 9.02
CA LEU A 123 -9.74 4.84 9.92
C LEU A 123 -10.34 5.06 11.31
N LEU A 124 -10.51 6.32 11.74
CA LEU A 124 -11.11 6.66 13.03
C LEU A 124 -12.64 6.68 12.95
N ASP A 125 -13.15 7.41 11.96
CA ASP A 125 -14.59 7.58 11.72
C ASP A 125 -15.20 6.37 10.99
N LYS A 126 -14.36 5.47 10.48
CA LYS A 126 -14.75 4.26 9.73
C LYS A 126 -15.67 4.55 8.55
N LYS A 127 -15.34 5.59 7.79
CA LYS A 127 -16.16 6.04 6.66
C LYS A 127 -15.30 6.44 5.47
N HIS A 128 -15.86 6.28 4.27
CA HIS A 128 -15.30 6.86 3.08
C HIS A 128 -15.44 8.37 3.10
N LEU A 129 -14.37 9.05 2.71
CA LEU A 129 -14.36 10.48 2.48
C LEU A 129 -14.54 10.73 0.97
N PRO A 130 -15.39 11.69 0.58
CA PRO A 130 -15.50 12.05 -0.83
C PRO A 130 -14.16 12.64 -1.30
N VAL A 131 -13.68 12.16 -2.44
CA VAL A 131 -12.47 12.66 -3.09
C VAL A 131 -12.86 13.45 -4.34
N LYS A 132 -12.39 14.70 -4.44
CA LYS A 132 -12.61 15.55 -5.62
C LYS A 132 -11.28 15.96 -6.24
N TRP A 133 -11.14 15.76 -7.54
CA TRP A 133 -9.99 16.27 -8.28
C TRP A 133 -10.20 17.73 -8.68
N SER A 134 -9.24 18.58 -8.33
CA SER A 134 -9.15 19.98 -8.79
C SER A 134 -8.31 20.10 -10.07
N SER A 135 -7.37 19.17 -10.27
CA SER A 135 -6.60 19.03 -11.51
C SER A 135 -6.33 17.55 -11.73
N GLU A 136 -6.81 17.01 -12.85
CA GLU A 136 -6.66 15.60 -13.21
C GLU A 136 -5.42 15.37 -14.07
N PHE A 137 -5.05 14.10 -14.21
CA PHE A 137 -4.02 13.63 -15.13
C PHE A 137 -4.66 12.85 -16.30
N SER A 138 -4.01 12.84 -17.45
CA SER A 138 -4.52 12.21 -18.68
C SER A 138 -3.92 10.82 -18.97
N VAL A 139 -2.97 10.40 -18.14
CA VAL A 139 -2.32 9.08 -18.26
C VAL A 139 -3.14 8.00 -17.56
N ASN A 140 -3.06 6.77 -18.06
CA ASN A 140 -3.70 5.62 -17.41
C ASN A 140 -2.62 4.78 -16.70
N PRO A 141 -2.38 4.99 -15.39
CA PRO A 141 -1.42 4.18 -14.66
C PRO A 141 -1.86 2.70 -14.67
N PRO A 142 -0.92 1.75 -14.64
CA PRO A 142 -1.26 0.34 -14.60
C PRO A 142 -1.71 -0.09 -13.18
N PRO A 143 -2.45 -1.20 -13.04
CA PRO A 143 -2.92 -1.71 -11.75
C PRO A 143 -1.82 -2.09 -10.75
N ASN A 144 -0.63 -2.45 -11.23
CA ASN A 144 0.52 -2.85 -10.43
C ASN A 144 1.41 -1.67 -10.00
N GLY A 145 0.90 -0.44 -10.09
CA GLY A 145 1.58 0.71 -9.51
C GLY A 145 1.72 0.57 -7.99
N THR A 146 2.60 1.37 -7.41
CA THR A 146 2.73 1.50 -5.96
C THR A 146 2.48 2.93 -5.54
N LEU A 147 1.61 3.10 -4.55
CA LEU A 147 1.26 4.38 -3.98
C LEU A 147 2.11 4.65 -2.73
N TYR A 148 2.86 5.76 -2.74
CA TYR A 148 3.68 6.16 -1.61
C TYR A 148 3.28 7.53 -1.07
N ARG A 149 3.40 7.71 0.25
CA ARG A 149 3.37 9.00 0.93
C ARG A 149 4.73 9.68 0.82
N LEU A 150 4.74 10.92 0.32
CA LEU A 150 5.95 11.78 0.30
C LEU A 150 6.01 12.77 1.48
N GLY A 151 4.94 12.87 2.27
CA GLY A 151 4.81 13.85 3.35
C GLY A 151 4.18 15.17 2.87
N ASN A 152 3.81 16.05 3.81
CA ASN A 152 3.21 17.36 3.52
C ASN A 152 2.00 17.31 2.56
N GLY A 153 1.12 16.31 2.74
CA GLY A 153 -0.05 16.12 1.87
C GLY A 153 0.31 15.69 0.44
N LYS A 154 1.48 15.11 0.19
CA LYS A 154 1.87 14.63 -1.14
C LYS A 154 1.85 13.12 -1.23
N LEU A 155 1.28 12.63 -2.33
CA LEU A 155 1.28 11.24 -2.75
C LEU A 155 1.98 11.10 -4.10
N ILE A 156 2.58 9.93 -4.31
CA ILE A 156 3.16 9.53 -5.60
C ILE A 156 2.68 8.13 -5.95
N LEU A 157 2.15 7.98 -7.16
CA LEU A 157 1.87 6.68 -7.76
C LEU A 157 2.98 6.40 -8.78
N GLY A 158 3.80 5.39 -8.52
CA GLY A 158 4.92 5.01 -9.38
C GLY A 158 4.78 3.60 -9.93
N TRP A 159 5.26 3.36 -11.14
CA TRP A 159 5.26 2.03 -11.77
C TRP A 159 6.43 1.89 -12.74
N VAL A 160 6.76 0.63 -13.06
CA VAL A 160 7.74 0.32 -14.09
C VAL A 160 7.02 0.11 -15.42
N ASN A 161 7.40 0.86 -16.44
CA ASN A 161 6.96 0.63 -17.81
C ASN A 161 7.89 -0.40 -18.47
N LEU A 162 7.45 -1.66 -18.51
CA LEU A 162 8.23 -2.77 -19.04
C LEU A 162 8.45 -2.71 -20.56
N PHE A 163 7.59 -2.01 -21.30
CA PHE A 163 7.73 -1.91 -22.77
C PHE A 163 8.85 -0.97 -23.19
N HIS A 164 9.15 0.01 -22.34
CA HIS A 164 10.07 1.08 -22.66
C HIS A 164 11.19 1.21 -21.63
N GLU A 165 11.31 0.21 -20.74
CA GLU A 165 12.36 0.09 -19.72
C GLU A 165 12.61 1.42 -19.00
N HIS A 166 11.56 1.98 -18.40
CA HIS A 166 11.72 3.18 -17.58
C HIS A 166 10.73 3.18 -16.43
N PHE A 167 11.05 3.95 -15.40
CA PHE A 167 10.15 4.20 -14.29
C PHE A 167 9.27 5.41 -14.61
N GLU A 168 7.97 5.30 -14.39
CA GLU A 168 7.03 6.41 -14.54
C GLU A 168 6.34 6.69 -13.21
N TYR A 169 5.97 7.95 -12.99
CA TYR A 169 5.18 8.29 -11.82
C TYR A 169 4.27 9.49 -12.04
N ILE A 170 3.23 9.57 -11.22
CA ILE A 170 2.35 10.73 -11.08
C ILE A 170 2.44 11.21 -9.62
N ARG A 171 2.67 12.50 -9.43
CA ARG A 171 2.57 13.15 -8.11
C ARG A 171 1.26 13.90 -8.02
N PHE A 172 0.63 13.83 -6.86
CA PHE A 172 -0.56 14.62 -6.56
C PHE A 172 -0.55 15.08 -5.11
N ASN A 173 -1.08 16.28 -4.91
CA ASN A 173 -1.30 16.86 -3.60
C ASN A 173 -2.70 16.48 -3.13
N ILE A 174 -2.83 16.20 -1.84
CA ILE A 174 -4.07 15.92 -1.13
C ILE A 174 -4.22 16.87 0.04
N TRP A 175 -5.44 17.37 0.25
CA TRP A 175 -5.77 18.19 1.42
C TRP A 175 -7.24 18.03 1.79
N CYS A 176 -7.56 18.26 3.05
CA CYS A 176 -8.93 18.25 3.55
C CYS A 176 -9.55 19.63 3.36
N ASN A 177 -10.82 19.70 2.95
CA ASN A 177 -11.58 20.95 2.96
C ASN A 177 -12.29 21.16 4.30
N GLU A 178 -12.88 22.35 4.47
CA GLU A 178 -13.64 22.71 5.69
C GLU A 178 -14.83 21.78 5.97
N GLN A 179 -15.35 21.08 4.94
CA GLN A 179 -16.45 20.13 5.08
C GLN A 179 -15.99 18.67 5.34
N GLY A 180 -14.69 18.43 5.52
CA GLY A 180 -14.14 17.10 5.81
C GLY A 180 -13.95 16.17 4.59
N GLY A 181 -14.16 16.68 3.38
CA GLY A 181 -13.87 15.98 2.12
C GLY A 181 -12.42 16.17 1.67
N ILE A 182 -11.91 15.22 0.90
CA ILE A 182 -10.55 15.29 0.35
C ILE A 182 -10.57 15.95 -1.02
N HIS A 183 -9.68 16.90 -1.23
CA HIS A 183 -9.33 17.42 -2.55
C HIS A 183 -7.99 16.85 -2.98
N ALA A 184 -7.90 16.48 -4.25
CA ALA A 184 -6.68 16.01 -4.88
C ALA A 184 -6.34 16.89 -6.10
N ALA A 185 -5.06 17.12 -6.36
CA ALA A 185 -4.61 17.77 -7.58
C ALA A 185 -3.31 17.17 -8.08
N ALA A 186 -3.31 16.68 -9.32
CA ALA A 186 -2.11 16.24 -10.00
C ALA A 186 -1.15 17.43 -10.17
N GLU A 187 0.13 17.23 -9.89
CA GLU A 187 1.16 18.26 -10.14
C GLU A 187 1.38 18.47 -11.64
N HIS A 188 1.18 17.42 -12.43
CA HIS A 188 1.33 17.42 -13.89
C HIS A 188 0.21 16.61 -14.55
N GLN A 189 -0.17 17.00 -15.77
CA GLN A 189 -1.17 16.25 -16.55
C GLN A 189 -0.64 14.91 -17.08
N PHE A 190 0.67 14.78 -17.20
CA PHE A 190 1.34 13.59 -17.72
C PHE A 190 2.21 12.93 -16.64
N ALA A 191 2.47 11.64 -16.83
CA ALA A 191 3.46 10.94 -16.01
C ALA A 191 4.85 11.55 -16.23
N THR A 192 5.63 11.61 -15.16
CA THR A 192 7.05 11.91 -15.28
C THR A 192 7.81 10.62 -15.54
N THR A 193 8.59 10.59 -16.62
CA THR A 193 9.44 9.45 -16.98
C THR A 193 10.84 9.64 -16.43
N VAL A 194 11.35 8.61 -15.77
CA VAL A 194 12.73 8.50 -15.31
C VAL A 194 13.37 7.35 -16.07
N SER A 195 14.23 7.69 -17.02
CA SER A 195 15.03 6.70 -17.74
C SER A 195 15.97 5.99 -16.77
N TYR A 196 16.12 4.67 -16.91
CA TYR A 196 17.19 3.97 -16.23
C TYR A 196 18.53 4.51 -16.71
N ARG A 197 19.50 4.58 -15.80
CA ARG A 197 20.90 4.75 -16.19
C ARG A 197 21.29 3.50 -16.98
N GLU A 198 22.08 3.65 -18.05
CA GLU A 198 22.52 2.53 -18.91
C GLU A 198 23.11 1.34 -18.12
N ASP A 199 23.62 1.59 -16.92
CA ASP A 199 24.23 0.59 -16.03
C ASP A 199 23.22 -0.32 -15.29
N ILE A 200 21.92 0.02 -15.29
CA ILE A 200 20.86 -0.68 -14.54
C ILE A 200 19.89 -1.41 -15.48
N SER A 201 19.94 -1.14 -16.79
CA SER A 201 19.06 -1.76 -17.81
C SER A 201 19.18 -3.29 -17.86
N SER A 202 20.27 -3.86 -17.34
CA SER A 202 20.47 -5.31 -17.24
C SER A 202 19.85 -5.97 -15.99
N ILE A 203 19.30 -5.19 -15.05
CA ILE A 203 18.65 -5.74 -13.85
C ILE A 203 17.20 -6.09 -14.20
N TRP A 204 16.98 -7.36 -14.49
CA TRP A 204 15.63 -7.93 -14.62
C TRP A 204 14.92 -7.85 -13.26
N LEU A 205 13.90 -6.98 -13.17
CA LEU A 205 12.94 -7.00 -12.08
C LEU A 205 11.89 -8.06 -12.43
N PHE A 206 11.96 -9.20 -11.73
CA PHE A 206 11.04 -10.35 -11.88
C PHE A 206 9.79 -10.19 -11.01
#